data_AF-A0A949T0I4-F1
#
_entry.id   AF-A0A949T0I4-F1
#
_cell.length_a   1.000
_cell.length_b   1.000
_cell.length_c   1.000
_cell.angle_alpha   90.00
_cell.angle_beta   90.00
_cell.angle_gamma   90.00
#
_symmetry.space_group_name_H-M   'P 1'
#
loop_
_entity.id
_entity.type
_entity.pdbx_description
1 polymer ?
#
loop_
_entity_poly.entity_id
_entity_poly.type
_entity_poly.pdbx_seq_one_letter_code
_entity_poly.pdbx_strand_id
1 'polypeptide(L)'
;MRYCQFNPDIVPLSQQTFVELLLNCKDFTKSDRLLGSSKGRGTTWFINTMEELGVNSVLRHYYRGGLFGKLVKDRYFFTTNQNTRAVQEFNLLEQLVQWELPVPRPIACQITRQFFCYQADILLEKIANTQDLSQYLQNNRLTPQQYQKIGGLIRQLHDHQVHHSDLNIHNILLDDQGKFWLIDFDKCKIQPGCRWKQQNLERLHRSFLKEKTRLGILFNEQDWQMLLEGYAK
;
A
#
# COMPACT_ATOMS: atom_id res chain seq x y z
N MET A 1 -5.74 26.14 0.06
CA MET A 1 -4.48 26.07 -0.73
C MET A 1 -4.23 24.61 -1.09
N ARG A 2 -3.91 24.32 -2.35
CA ARG A 2 -3.66 22.97 -2.85
C ARG A 2 -2.18 22.79 -3.15
N TYR A 3 -1.66 21.58 -2.91
CA TYR A 3 -0.33 21.13 -3.30
C TYR A 3 -0.47 19.78 -3.98
N CYS A 4 0.20 19.61 -5.11
CA CYS A 4 0.29 18.35 -5.85
C CYS A 4 1.76 17.98 -6.02
N GLN A 5 2.05 16.68 -5.96
CA GLN A 5 3.34 16.11 -6.30
C GLN A 5 3.11 14.97 -7.28
N PHE A 6 3.89 14.93 -8.36
CA PHE A 6 3.75 13.97 -9.45
C PHE A 6 5.05 13.21 -9.62
N ASN A 7 4.96 11.94 -10.00
CA ASN A 7 6.11 11.17 -10.43
C ASN A 7 6.40 11.50 -11.90
N PRO A 8 7.55 12.13 -12.21
CA PRO A 8 7.85 12.60 -13.56
C PRO A 8 8.04 11.45 -14.57
N ASP A 9 8.36 10.24 -14.12
CA ASP A 9 8.55 9.06 -14.97
C ASP A 9 7.22 8.46 -15.45
N ILE A 10 6.11 8.80 -14.78
CA ILE A 10 4.77 8.29 -15.08
C ILE A 10 3.85 9.41 -15.58
N VAL A 11 3.99 10.61 -15.04
CA VAL A 11 3.11 11.75 -15.31
C VAL A 11 3.88 12.84 -16.04
N PRO A 12 3.90 12.84 -17.38
CA PRO A 12 4.48 13.94 -18.15
C PRO A 12 3.69 15.24 -17.90
N LEU A 13 4.31 16.39 -18.15
CA LEU A 13 3.69 17.72 -17.97
C LEU A 13 2.33 17.83 -18.68
N SER A 14 2.18 17.22 -19.85
CA SER A 14 0.93 17.20 -20.62
C SER A 14 -0.23 16.46 -19.94
N GLN A 15 0.06 15.56 -18.99
CA GLN A 15 -0.94 14.75 -18.29
C GLN A 15 -1.22 15.21 -16.86
N GLN A 16 -0.52 16.23 -16.34
CA GLN A 16 -0.72 16.69 -14.96
C GLN A 16 -2.16 17.17 -14.71
N THR A 17 -2.74 17.94 -15.64
CA THR A 17 -4.14 18.39 -15.55
C THR A 17 -5.12 17.22 -15.47
N PHE A 18 -4.89 16.15 -16.23
CA PHE A 18 -5.70 14.93 -16.17
C PHE A 18 -5.60 14.26 -14.80
N VAL A 19 -4.38 14.09 -14.28
CA VAL A 19 -4.16 13.49 -12.95
C VAL A 19 -4.79 14.33 -11.84
N GLU A 20 -4.73 15.66 -11.92
CA GLU A 20 -5.43 16.54 -10.98
C GLU A 20 -6.95 16.37 -11.02
N LEU A 21 -7.55 16.18 -12.20
CA LEU A 21 -8.98 15.89 -12.31
C LEU A 21 -9.34 14.59 -11.59
N LEU A 22 -8.51 13.55 -11.71
CA LEU A 22 -8.70 12.29 -10.98
C LEU A 22 -8.63 12.50 -9.46
N LEU A 23 -7.62 13.22 -8.97
CA LEU A 23 -7.43 13.49 -7.53
C LEU A 23 -8.55 14.36 -6.93
N ASN A 24 -9.20 15.18 -7.76
CA ASN A 24 -10.35 16.00 -7.37
C ASN A 24 -11.67 15.25 -7.36
N CYS A 25 -11.79 14.17 -8.12
CA CYS A 25 -12.97 13.33 -8.12
C CYS A 25 -13.11 12.57 -6.80
N LYS A 26 -14.28 12.65 -6.16
CA LYS A 26 -14.55 12.00 -4.86
C LYS A 26 -15.37 10.73 -4.97
N ASP A 27 -15.99 10.48 -6.12
CA ASP A 27 -16.84 9.32 -6.36
C ASP A 27 -16.73 8.88 -7.82
N PHE A 28 -16.26 7.65 -8.04
CA PHE A 28 -16.09 7.06 -9.36
C PHE A 28 -17.21 6.07 -9.74
N THR A 29 -18.26 5.91 -8.92
CA THR A 29 -19.34 4.93 -9.15
C THR A 29 -20.03 5.05 -10.51
N LYS A 30 -20.06 6.25 -11.09
CA LYS A 30 -20.65 6.54 -12.41
C LYS A 30 -19.61 6.79 -13.50
N SER A 31 -18.32 6.58 -13.22
CA SER A 31 -17.25 6.77 -14.19
C SER A 31 -17.09 5.52 -15.06
N ASP A 32 -16.99 5.74 -16.36
CA ASP A 32 -16.55 4.78 -17.37
C ASP A 32 -15.12 4.24 -17.15
N ARG A 33 -14.31 4.94 -16.36
CA ARG A 33 -12.95 4.52 -15.99
C ARG A 33 -12.92 3.55 -14.81
N LEU A 34 -14.04 3.31 -14.12
CA LEU A 34 -14.05 2.48 -12.92
C LEU A 34 -13.81 1.01 -13.27
N LEU A 35 -12.66 0.48 -12.86
CA LEU A 35 -12.35 -0.95 -12.98
C LEU A 35 -12.89 -1.76 -11.80
N GLY A 36 -13.10 -1.10 -10.67
CA GLY A 36 -13.63 -1.70 -9.45
C GLY A 36 -13.38 -0.82 -8.23
N SER A 37 -13.85 -1.28 -7.07
CA SER A 37 -13.55 -0.62 -5.80
C SER A 37 -13.43 -1.63 -4.66
N SER A 38 -12.71 -1.24 -3.60
CA SER A 38 -12.72 -1.97 -2.34
C SER A 38 -13.08 -1.04 -1.19
N LYS A 39 -13.74 -1.59 -0.17
CA LYS A 39 -14.16 -0.86 1.03
C LYS A 39 -13.32 -1.30 2.23
N GLY A 40 -12.78 -0.31 2.95
CA GLY A 40 -12.11 -0.49 4.23
C GLY A 40 -12.42 0.69 5.16
N ARG A 41 -11.38 1.42 5.58
CA ARG A 41 -11.55 2.72 6.30
C ARG A 41 -12.15 3.82 5.40
N GLY A 42 -12.05 3.63 4.09
CA GLY A 42 -12.61 4.44 3.03
C GLY A 42 -12.79 3.60 1.77
N THR A 43 -13.19 4.23 0.67
CA THR A 43 -13.22 3.57 -0.63
C THR A 43 -11.87 3.73 -1.33
N THR A 44 -11.32 2.62 -1.81
CA THR A 44 -10.21 2.60 -2.75
C THR A 44 -10.78 2.39 -4.14
N TRP A 45 -10.44 3.28 -5.08
CA TRP A 45 -10.94 3.24 -6.45
C TRP A 45 -9.86 2.67 -7.38
N PHE A 46 -10.20 1.64 -8.15
CA PHE A 46 -9.36 1.12 -9.22
C PHE A 46 -9.79 1.78 -10.53
N ILE A 47 -8.90 2.51 -11.18
CA ILE A 47 -9.22 3.42 -12.29
C ILE A 47 -8.40 3.03 -13.53
N ASN A 48 -9.07 2.98 -14.68
CA ASN A 48 -8.44 2.84 -15.98
C ASN A 48 -7.78 4.16 -16.39
N THR A 49 -6.45 4.12 -16.41
CA THR A 49 -5.58 5.22 -16.83
C THR A 49 -4.52 4.74 -17.83
N MET A 50 -4.74 3.56 -18.44
CA MET A 50 -3.76 2.91 -19.32
C MET A 50 -3.43 3.75 -20.55
N GLU A 51 -4.43 4.41 -21.14
CA GLU A 51 -4.25 5.25 -22.33
C GLU A 51 -3.41 6.50 -22.03
N GLU A 52 -3.66 7.17 -20.90
CA GLU A 52 -3.01 8.43 -20.57
C GLU A 52 -1.65 8.26 -19.87
N LEU A 53 -1.50 7.22 -19.04
CA LEU A 53 -0.35 7.03 -18.14
C LEU A 53 0.43 5.73 -18.42
N GLY A 54 -0.04 4.86 -19.32
CA GLY A 54 0.57 3.55 -19.57
C GLY A 54 0.42 2.55 -18.42
N VAL A 55 -0.35 2.90 -17.39
CA VAL A 55 -0.63 2.06 -16.21
C VAL A 55 -2.06 2.26 -15.75
N ASN A 56 -2.65 1.25 -15.11
CA ASN A 56 -3.87 1.46 -14.33
C ASN A 56 -3.53 1.99 -12.94
N SER A 57 -4.48 2.71 -12.33
CA SER A 57 -4.24 3.42 -11.07
C SER A 57 -5.14 2.96 -9.93
N VAL A 58 -4.66 3.17 -8.71
CA VAL A 58 -5.37 3.02 -7.44
C VAL A 58 -5.43 4.38 -6.77
N LEU A 59 -6.64 4.92 -6.59
CA LEU A 59 -6.86 6.18 -5.86
C LEU A 59 -7.36 5.89 -4.45
N ARG A 60 -6.71 6.49 -3.47
CA ARG A 60 -7.09 6.42 -2.06
C ARG A 60 -7.16 7.80 -1.42
N HIS A 61 -8.26 8.05 -0.71
CA HIS A 61 -8.39 9.19 0.20
C HIS A 61 -7.97 8.81 1.63
N TYR A 62 -7.20 9.67 2.31
CA TYR A 62 -6.75 9.40 3.68
C TYR A 62 -7.81 9.80 4.71
N TYR A 63 -8.43 8.80 5.34
CA TYR A 63 -9.32 9.00 6.48
C TYR A 63 -8.59 8.85 7.83
N ARG A 64 -9.02 9.60 8.84
CA ARG A 64 -8.55 9.47 10.23
C ARG A 64 -9.14 8.20 10.87
N GLY A 65 -8.30 7.43 11.57
CA GLY A 65 -8.73 6.30 12.40
C GLY A 65 -8.86 6.63 13.89
N GLY A 66 -9.40 5.72 14.70
CA GLY A 66 -9.53 5.85 16.16
C GLY A 66 -10.81 6.55 16.63
N LEU A 67 -11.00 6.69 17.95
CA LEU A 67 -12.21 7.30 18.55
C LEU A 67 -12.47 8.73 18.01
N PHE A 68 -11.42 9.50 17.73
CA PHE A 68 -11.49 10.83 17.11
C PHE A 68 -11.90 10.82 15.62
N GLY A 69 -11.72 9.69 14.92
CA GLY A 69 -12.21 9.48 13.56
C GLY A 69 -13.73 9.38 13.47
N LYS A 70 -14.45 9.25 14.60
CA LYS A 70 -15.92 9.34 14.64
C LYS A 70 -16.45 10.78 14.58
N LEU A 71 -15.62 11.77 14.95
CA LEU A 71 -16.00 13.19 15.03
C LEU A 71 -15.36 14.04 13.90
N VAL A 72 -14.12 13.74 13.49
CA VAL A 72 -13.43 14.43 12.39
C VAL A 72 -12.78 13.39 11.48
N LYS A 73 -13.45 13.07 10.36
CA LYS A 73 -13.12 11.91 9.52
C LYS A 73 -11.93 12.11 8.58
N ASP A 74 -11.58 13.35 8.23
CA ASP A 74 -10.75 13.64 7.05
C ASP A 74 -9.73 14.79 7.19
N ARG A 75 -9.69 15.50 8.33
CA ARG A 75 -8.84 16.69 8.52
C ARG A 75 -7.70 16.44 9.48
N TYR A 76 -6.44 16.54 9.06
CA TYR A 76 -5.23 16.41 9.89
C TYR A 76 -4.62 17.76 10.23
N PHE A 77 -3.98 17.93 11.39
CA PHE A 77 -3.27 19.20 11.69
C PHE A 77 -2.12 19.39 10.71
N PHE A 78 -2.07 20.57 10.10
CA PHE A 78 -1.08 20.89 9.09
C PHE A 78 0.12 21.61 9.70
N THR A 79 1.32 21.08 9.45
CA THR A 79 2.58 21.76 9.75
C THR A 79 3.29 22.14 8.45
N THR A 80 3.65 21.14 7.64
CA THR A 80 4.27 21.29 6.31
C THR A 80 3.72 20.24 5.35
N ASN A 81 3.86 20.45 4.04
CA ASN A 81 3.48 19.43 3.04
C ASN A 81 4.28 18.13 3.23
N GLN A 82 5.58 18.24 3.55
CA GLN A 82 6.47 17.10 3.77
C GLN A 82 6.08 16.22 4.96
N ASN A 83 5.40 16.80 5.95
CA ASN A 83 4.91 16.05 7.12
C ASN A 83 3.51 15.44 6.91
N THR A 84 2.92 15.60 5.73
CA THR A 84 1.61 14.99 5.44
C THR A 84 1.76 13.53 5.05
N ARG A 85 0.81 12.69 5.48
CA ARG A 85 0.83 11.24 5.24
C ARG A 85 1.03 10.86 3.78
N ALA A 86 0.34 11.53 2.85
CA ALA A 86 0.42 11.20 1.43
C ALA A 86 1.79 11.54 0.83
N VAL A 87 2.38 12.67 1.21
CA VAL A 87 3.74 13.03 0.75
C VAL A 87 4.79 12.10 1.36
N GLN A 88 4.64 11.72 2.64
CA GLN A 88 5.54 10.76 3.28
C GLN A 88 5.47 9.37 2.62
N GLU A 89 4.27 8.86 2.32
CA GLU A 89 4.11 7.59 1.62
C GLU A 89 4.61 7.68 0.17
N PHE A 90 4.32 8.77 -0.53
CA PHE A 90 4.82 9.02 -1.89
C PHE A 90 6.35 8.96 -1.94
N ASN A 91 7.03 9.77 -1.11
CA ASN A 91 8.50 9.83 -1.08
C ASN A 91 9.11 8.50 -0.64
N LEU A 92 8.48 7.79 0.30
CA LEU A 92 8.94 6.46 0.71
C LEU A 92 8.85 5.49 -0.47
N LEU A 93 7.70 5.42 -1.15
CA LEU A 93 7.51 4.53 -2.29
C LEU A 93 8.48 4.83 -3.43
N GLU A 94 8.77 6.10 -3.73
CA GLU A 94 9.82 6.46 -4.71
C GLU A 94 11.16 5.85 -4.32
N GLN A 95 11.55 5.95 -3.05
CA GLN A 95 12.80 5.37 -2.57
C GLN A 95 12.80 3.83 -2.64
N LEU A 96 11.69 3.18 -2.31
CA LEU A 96 11.56 1.71 -2.38
C LEU A 96 11.64 1.20 -3.82
N VAL A 97 11.06 1.94 -4.77
CA VAL A 97 11.19 1.65 -6.21
C VAL A 97 12.63 1.78 -6.68
N GLN A 98 13.36 2.80 -6.23
CA GLN A 98 14.80 2.95 -6.53
C GLN A 98 15.66 1.82 -5.96
N TRP A 99 15.22 1.18 -4.87
CA TRP A 99 15.85 -0.04 -4.33
C TRP A 99 15.34 -1.33 -4.97
N GLU A 100 14.60 -1.21 -6.07
CA GLU A 100 14.04 -2.35 -6.83
C GLU A 100 13.14 -3.27 -5.99
N LEU A 101 12.56 -2.76 -4.91
CA LEU A 101 11.63 -3.51 -4.08
C LEU A 101 10.27 -3.65 -4.80
N PRO A 102 9.59 -4.80 -4.68
CA PRO A 102 8.30 -5.03 -5.31
C PRO A 102 7.18 -4.30 -4.56
N VAL A 103 7.05 -3.02 -4.83
CA VAL A 103 6.02 -2.11 -4.30
C VAL A 103 5.32 -1.38 -5.45
N PRO A 104 4.11 -0.83 -5.25
CA PRO A 104 3.46 -0.05 -6.30
C PRO A 104 4.22 1.28 -6.52
N ARG A 105 4.40 1.68 -7.78
CA ARG A 105 4.97 3.00 -8.06
C ARG A 105 4.00 4.10 -7.63
N PRO A 106 4.46 5.16 -6.96
CA PRO A 106 3.62 6.30 -6.68
C PRO A 106 3.44 7.13 -7.95
N ILE A 107 2.21 7.51 -8.28
CA ILE A 107 1.89 8.28 -9.49
C ILE A 107 1.76 9.76 -9.15
N ALA A 108 0.92 10.08 -8.16
CA ALA A 108 0.75 11.43 -7.66
C ALA A 108 0.19 11.45 -6.24
N CYS A 109 0.37 12.56 -5.52
CA CYS A 109 -0.40 12.85 -4.32
C CYS A 109 -0.87 14.31 -4.28
N GLN A 110 -1.98 14.54 -3.58
CA GLN A 110 -2.57 15.87 -3.43
C GLN A 110 -2.85 16.17 -1.96
N ILE A 111 -2.49 17.37 -1.52
CA ILE A 111 -2.80 17.94 -0.22
C ILE A 111 -3.73 19.14 -0.40
N THR A 112 -4.91 19.08 0.19
CA THR A 112 -5.86 20.20 0.23
C THR A 112 -5.89 20.79 1.64
N ARG A 113 -5.43 22.03 1.79
CA ARG A 113 -5.38 22.74 3.08
C ARG A 113 -6.59 23.63 3.28
N GLN A 114 -7.18 23.54 4.46
CA GLN A 114 -8.24 24.42 4.95
C GLN A 114 -7.96 24.82 6.40
N PHE A 115 -7.79 26.13 6.66
CA PHE A 115 -7.32 26.66 7.94
C PHE A 115 -6.04 25.96 8.43
N PHE A 116 -6.03 25.43 9.65
CA PHE A 116 -4.92 24.68 10.26
C PHE A 116 -4.96 23.18 9.94
N CYS A 117 -5.82 22.75 9.00
CA CYS A 117 -6.04 21.35 8.68
C CYS A 117 -5.72 21.02 7.22
N TYR A 118 -5.46 19.74 6.93
CA TYR A 118 -5.32 19.20 5.58
C TYR A 118 -6.12 17.91 5.35
N GLN A 119 -6.55 17.73 4.11
CA GLN A 119 -7.00 16.47 3.52
C GLN A 119 -5.95 15.98 2.53
N ALA A 120 -5.89 14.68 2.30
CA ALA A 120 -4.92 14.11 1.38
C ALA A 120 -5.50 12.98 0.52
N ASP A 121 -5.02 12.90 -0.71
CA ASP A 121 -5.31 11.88 -1.70
C ASP A 121 -3.98 11.35 -2.25
N ILE A 122 -3.89 10.05 -2.57
CA ILE A 122 -2.75 9.44 -3.25
C ILE A 122 -3.23 8.56 -4.40
N LEU A 123 -2.53 8.66 -5.53
CA LEU A 123 -2.71 7.85 -6.72
C LEU A 123 -1.45 6.97 -6.87
N LEU A 124 -1.66 5.66 -6.85
CA LEU A 124 -0.60 4.65 -6.97
C LEU A 124 -0.83 3.80 -8.21
N GLU A 125 0.21 3.16 -8.72
CA GLU A 125 0.08 2.13 -9.74
C GLU A 125 -0.77 0.95 -9.21
N LYS A 126 -1.73 0.53 -10.01
CA LYS A 126 -2.44 -0.73 -9.79
C LYS A 126 -1.59 -1.86 -10.32
N ILE A 127 -1.09 -2.70 -9.42
CA ILE A 127 -0.39 -3.93 -9.79
C ILE A 127 -1.38 -4.84 -10.53
N ALA A 128 -0.98 -5.26 -11.74
CA ALA A 128 -1.81 -6.07 -12.63
C ALA A 128 -1.79 -7.55 -12.18
N ASN A 129 -2.89 -8.25 -12.44
CA ASN A 129 -3.01 -9.70 -12.24
C ASN A 129 -2.61 -10.22 -10.84
N THR A 130 -2.78 -9.38 -9.81
CA THR A 130 -2.50 -9.75 -8.43
C THR A 130 -3.75 -10.17 -7.66
N GLN A 131 -3.57 -11.10 -6.73
CA GLN A 131 -4.53 -11.45 -5.70
C GLN A 131 -3.97 -11.18 -4.30
N ASP A 132 -4.84 -10.76 -3.38
CA ASP A 132 -4.55 -10.68 -1.94
C ASP A 132 -4.17 -12.07 -1.41
N LEU A 133 -3.08 -12.16 -0.65
CA LEU A 133 -2.57 -13.46 -0.20
C LEU A 133 -3.54 -14.20 0.73
N SER A 134 -4.33 -13.48 1.53
CA SER A 134 -5.38 -14.11 2.36
C SER A 134 -6.49 -14.70 1.50
N GLN A 135 -6.85 -14.04 0.39
CA GLN A 135 -7.80 -14.60 -0.57
C GLN A 135 -7.22 -15.82 -1.29
N TYR A 136 -5.96 -15.74 -1.73
CA TYR A 136 -5.29 -16.85 -2.42
C TYR A 136 -5.24 -18.12 -1.56
N LEU A 137 -4.87 -17.97 -0.29
CA LEU A 137 -4.73 -19.08 0.66
C LEU A 137 -6.05 -19.71 1.12
N GLN A 138 -7.23 -19.14 0.80
CA GLN A 138 -8.50 -19.82 1.09
C GLN A 138 -8.67 -21.09 0.26
N ASN A 139 -8.18 -21.08 -0.98
CA ASN A 139 -8.38 -22.17 -1.94
C ASN A 139 -7.08 -22.82 -2.42
N ASN A 140 -5.92 -22.23 -2.12
CA ASN A 140 -4.63 -22.68 -2.60
C ASN A 140 -3.62 -22.81 -1.47
N ARG A 141 -2.56 -23.59 -1.70
CA ARG A 141 -1.40 -23.67 -0.81
C ARG A 141 -0.20 -23.05 -1.48
N LEU A 142 0.59 -22.29 -0.72
CA LEU A 142 1.94 -21.95 -1.13
C LEU A 142 2.88 -23.13 -0.90
N THR A 143 3.87 -23.25 -1.78
CA THR A 143 5.01 -24.13 -1.58
C THR A 143 5.95 -23.59 -0.50
N PRO A 144 6.80 -24.44 0.11
CA PRO A 144 7.85 -23.99 1.03
C PRO A 144 8.74 -22.88 0.45
N GLN A 145 9.12 -23.00 -0.82
CA GLN A 145 9.95 -22.00 -1.49
C GLN A 145 9.23 -20.65 -1.64
N GLN A 146 7.91 -20.64 -1.85
CA GLN A 146 7.13 -19.40 -1.90
C GLN A 146 7.06 -18.71 -0.53
N TYR A 147 6.89 -19.46 0.56
CA TYR A 147 7.00 -18.88 1.91
C TYR A 147 8.39 -18.29 2.16
N GLN A 148 9.45 -18.99 1.76
CA GLN A 148 10.80 -18.46 1.85
C GLN A 148 10.99 -17.18 1.03
N LYS A 149 10.37 -17.05 -0.16
CA LYS A 149 10.38 -15.81 -0.96
C LYS A 149 9.72 -14.65 -0.21
N ILE A 150 8.60 -14.89 0.48
CA ILE A 150 7.95 -13.86 1.32
C ILE A 150 8.89 -13.44 2.45
N GLY A 151 9.52 -14.40 3.14
CA GLY A 151 10.50 -14.13 4.20
C GLY A 151 11.67 -13.28 3.70
N GLY A 152 12.26 -13.64 2.56
CA GLY A 152 13.34 -12.89 1.93
C GLY A 152 12.92 -11.48 1.52
N LEU A 153 11.71 -11.30 0.99
CA LEU A 153 11.17 -9.98 0.67
C LEU A 153 11.05 -9.08 1.91
N ILE A 154 10.53 -9.61 3.01
CA ILE A 154 10.44 -8.88 4.28
C ILE A 154 11.85 -8.56 4.80
N ARG A 155 12.82 -9.47 4.62
CA ARG A 155 14.21 -9.25 5.00
C ARG A 155 14.84 -8.10 4.21
N GLN A 156 14.68 -8.07 2.89
CA GLN A 156 15.14 -6.97 2.04
C GLN A 156 14.59 -5.61 2.53
N LEU A 157 13.29 -5.56 2.84
CA LEU A 157 12.67 -4.36 3.40
C LEU A 157 13.32 -3.93 4.73
N HIS A 158 13.54 -4.90 5.62
CA HIS A 158 14.16 -4.67 6.93
C HIS A 158 15.65 -4.30 6.84
N ASP A 159 16.38 -4.80 5.85
CA ASP A 159 17.80 -4.47 5.64
C ASP A 159 17.96 -3.02 5.22
N HIS A 160 17.02 -2.49 4.42
CA HIS A 160 16.88 -1.06 4.14
C HIS A 160 16.29 -0.23 5.31
N GLN A 161 16.12 -0.82 6.50
CA GLN A 161 15.55 -0.20 7.69
C GLN A 161 14.12 0.34 7.50
N VAL A 162 13.35 -0.24 6.58
CA VAL A 162 11.97 0.20 6.33
C VAL A 162 11.03 -0.51 7.30
N HIS A 163 10.43 0.27 8.19
CA HIS A 163 9.44 -0.22 9.13
C HIS A 163 8.03 -0.15 8.52
N HIS A 164 7.46 -1.31 8.21
CA HIS A 164 6.11 -1.41 7.68
C HIS A 164 5.06 -1.45 8.80
N SER A 165 4.49 -0.28 9.15
CA SER A 165 3.68 -0.12 10.37
C SER A 165 2.44 -1.03 10.47
N ASP A 166 1.94 -1.50 9.32
CA ASP A 166 0.77 -2.38 9.21
C ASP A 166 1.06 -3.68 8.43
N LEU A 167 2.26 -4.27 8.55
CA LEU A 167 2.59 -5.52 7.84
C LEU A 167 1.62 -6.64 8.25
N ASN A 168 0.81 -7.09 7.29
CA ASN A 168 -0.18 -8.14 7.48
C ASN A 168 -0.45 -8.85 6.15
N ILE A 169 -1.10 -10.02 6.21
CA ILE A 169 -1.35 -10.88 5.05
C ILE A 169 -2.13 -10.20 3.91
N HIS A 170 -3.01 -9.23 4.19
CA HIS A 170 -3.75 -8.52 3.15
C HIS A 170 -2.90 -7.49 2.40
N ASN A 171 -1.77 -7.10 2.98
CA ASN A 171 -0.81 -6.18 2.38
C ASN A 171 0.29 -6.92 1.60
N ILE A 172 0.13 -8.23 1.39
CA ILE A 172 0.96 -9.05 0.53
C ILE A 172 0.10 -9.48 -0.66
N LEU A 173 0.53 -9.10 -1.86
CA LEU A 173 -0.10 -9.52 -3.10
C LEU A 173 0.75 -10.58 -3.79
N LEU A 174 0.10 -11.52 -4.47
CA LEU A 174 0.72 -12.52 -5.34
C LEU A 174 0.24 -12.29 -6.77
N ASP A 175 1.15 -12.10 -7.71
CA ASP A 175 0.81 -12.05 -9.14
C ASP A 175 0.78 -13.42 -9.81
N ASP A 176 0.28 -13.46 -11.04
CA ASP A 176 0.18 -14.66 -11.88
C ASP A 176 1.53 -15.26 -12.29
N GLN A 177 2.64 -14.53 -12.11
CA GLN A 177 4.01 -14.98 -12.33
C GLN A 177 4.66 -15.55 -11.05
N GLY A 178 3.93 -15.57 -9.94
CA GLY A 178 4.44 -16.07 -8.66
C GLY A 178 5.37 -15.10 -7.93
N LYS A 179 5.35 -13.81 -8.28
CA LYS A 179 6.07 -12.74 -7.59
C LYS A 179 5.17 -12.11 -6.51
N PHE A 180 5.79 -11.82 -5.37
CA PHE A 180 5.14 -11.19 -4.23
C PHE A 180 5.39 -9.69 -4.23
N TRP A 181 4.37 -8.93 -3.86
CA TRP A 181 4.41 -7.48 -3.75
C TRP A 181 3.93 -7.03 -2.36
N LEU A 182 4.50 -5.94 -1.85
CA LEU A 182 4.05 -5.28 -0.63
C LEU A 182 3.27 -4.02 -0.98
N ILE A 183 2.16 -3.78 -0.30
CA ILE A 183 1.31 -2.60 -0.48
C ILE A 183 0.95 -1.95 0.87
N ASP A 184 0.34 -0.77 0.82
CA ASP A 184 -0.10 0.03 1.98
C ASP A 184 1.05 0.49 2.88
N PHE A 185 1.84 1.45 2.37
CA PHE A 185 2.96 2.04 3.09
C PHE A 185 2.56 3.25 3.94
N ASP A 186 1.27 3.40 4.23
CA ASP A 186 0.76 4.46 5.07
C ASP A 186 1.37 4.37 6.48
N LYS A 187 1.93 5.49 6.98
CA LYS A 187 2.71 5.59 8.24
C LYS A 187 3.97 4.70 8.30
N CYS A 188 4.41 4.14 7.17
CA CYS A 188 5.69 3.47 7.11
C CYS A 188 6.81 4.51 7.00
N LYS A 189 8.03 4.12 7.41
CA LYS A 189 9.18 5.02 7.42
C LYS A 189 10.48 4.23 7.46
N ILE A 190 11.55 4.85 6.97
CA ILE A 190 12.91 4.40 7.22
C ILE A 190 13.23 4.75 8.68
N GLN A 191 13.39 3.72 9.51
CA GLN A 191 13.63 3.86 10.94
C GLN A 191 14.77 2.93 11.36
N PRO A 192 15.93 3.47 11.79
CA PRO A 192 17.00 2.66 12.34
C PRO A 192 16.54 1.81 13.53
N GLY A 193 16.98 0.56 13.57
CA GLY A 193 16.86 -0.31 14.73
C GLY A 193 16.41 -1.73 14.39
N CYS A 194 16.54 -2.61 15.39
CA CYS A 194 16.22 -4.04 15.22
C CYS A 194 14.95 -4.46 15.98
N ARG A 195 14.59 -3.76 17.05
CA ARG A 195 13.47 -4.15 17.93
C ARG A 195 12.13 -4.21 17.20
N TRP A 196 11.88 -3.29 16.27
CA TRP A 196 10.63 -3.21 15.51
C TRP A 196 10.53 -4.30 14.44
N LYS A 197 11.66 -4.86 13.96
CA LYS A 197 11.67 -5.92 12.93
C LYS A 197 10.95 -7.17 13.42
N GLN A 198 11.25 -7.58 14.65
CA GLN A 198 10.60 -8.71 15.31
C GLN A 198 9.09 -8.44 15.50
N GLN A 199 8.72 -7.23 15.92
CA GLN A 199 7.31 -6.84 16.07
C GLN A 199 6.56 -6.86 14.72
N ASN A 200 7.23 -6.56 13.61
CA ASN A 200 6.68 -6.65 12.27
C ASN A 200 6.37 -8.10 11.88
N LEU A 201 7.30 -9.02 12.12
CA LEU A 201 7.10 -10.46 11.91
C LEU A 201 5.97 -11.01 12.79
N GLU A 202 5.94 -10.67 14.08
CA GLU A 202 4.89 -11.09 15.01
C GLU A 202 3.51 -10.55 14.61
N ARG A 203 3.45 -9.32 14.09
CA ARG A 203 2.21 -8.74 13.56
C ARG A 203 1.72 -9.51 12.34
N LEU A 204 2.64 -9.85 11.42
CA LEU A 204 2.32 -10.66 10.25
C LEU A 204 1.82 -12.05 10.65
N HIS A 205 2.53 -12.76 11.55
CA HIS A 205 2.12 -14.08 12.05
C HIS A 205 0.73 -14.06 12.67
N ARG A 206 0.45 -13.07 13.54
CA ARG A 206 -0.89 -12.90 14.11
C ARG A 206 -1.96 -12.69 13.05
N SER A 207 -1.65 -12.01 11.96
CA SER A 207 -2.60 -11.86 10.85
C SER A 207 -2.88 -13.19 10.14
N PHE A 208 -1.87 -14.02 9.90
CA PHE A 208 -2.08 -15.39 9.37
C PHE A 208 -2.96 -16.22 10.30
N LEU A 209 -2.66 -16.25 11.60
CA LEU A 209 -3.44 -17.01 12.58
C LEU A 209 -4.89 -16.51 12.66
N LYS A 210 -5.08 -15.20 12.67
CA LYS A 210 -6.41 -14.58 12.66
C LYS A 210 -7.22 -14.98 11.43
N GLU A 211 -6.63 -14.88 10.24
CA GLU A 211 -7.33 -15.20 9.00
C GLU A 211 -7.52 -16.71 8.81
N LYS A 212 -6.67 -17.54 9.41
CA LYS A 212 -6.91 -18.99 9.52
C LYS A 212 -8.19 -19.28 10.27
N THR A 213 -8.44 -18.60 11.39
CA THR A 213 -9.68 -18.76 12.16
C THR A 213 -10.88 -18.12 11.45
N ARG A 214 -10.72 -16.94 10.84
CA ARG A 214 -11.82 -16.17 10.27
C ARG A 214 -12.28 -16.67 8.88
N LEU A 215 -11.32 -17.01 8.02
CA LEU A 215 -11.54 -17.32 6.60
C LEU A 215 -11.17 -18.76 6.23
N GLY A 216 -10.60 -19.54 7.15
CA GLY A 216 -10.23 -20.93 6.88
C GLY A 216 -9.04 -21.06 5.92
N ILE A 217 -8.13 -20.08 5.87
CA ILE A 217 -6.95 -20.16 4.99
C ILE A 217 -6.09 -21.40 5.28
N LEU A 218 -5.52 -21.97 4.22
CA LEU A 218 -4.67 -23.15 4.23
C LEU A 218 -3.25 -22.80 4.73
N PHE A 219 -3.16 -22.51 6.03
CA PHE A 219 -1.92 -22.12 6.71
C PHE A 219 -1.71 -22.94 8.00
N ASN A 220 -0.47 -23.33 8.28
CA ASN A 220 -0.08 -23.98 9.52
C ASN A 220 1.25 -23.43 10.07
N GLU A 221 1.69 -23.93 11.22
CA GLU A 221 2.91 -23.42 11.85
C GLU A 221 4.19 -23.80 11.09
N GLN A 222 4.19 -24.92 10.35
CA GLN A 222 5.31 -25.29 9.49
C GLN A 222 5.49 -24.29 8.34
N ASP A 223 4.39 -23.78 7.78
CA ASP A 223 4.41 -22.72 6.77
C ASP A 223 5.06 -21.44 7.32
N TRP A 224 4.79 -21.09 8.58
CA TRP A 224 5.45 -19.96 9.25
C TRP A 224 6.95 -20.18 9.40
N GLN A 225 7.39 -21.38 9.77
CA GLN A 225 8.82 -21.71 9.86
C GLN A 225 9.51 -21.55 8.51
N MET A 226 8.88 -21.96 7.41
CA MET A 226 9.41 -21.77 6.05
C MET A 226 9.58 -20.29 5.70
N LEU A 227 8.68 -19.41 6.17
CA LEU A 227 8.83 -17.96 6.01
C LEU A 227 10.02 -17.44 6.83
N LEU A 228 10.15 -17.86 8.09
CA LEU A 228 11.27 -17.47 8.94
C LEU A 228 12.63 -17.94 8.40
N GLU A 229 12.69 -19.15 7.83
CA GLU A 229 13.88 -19.64 7.12
C GLU A 229 14.26 -18.74 5.95
N GLY A 230 13.27 -18.25 5.19
CA GLY A 230 13.51 -17.29 4.12
C GLY A 230 14.02 -15.94 4.61
N TYR A 231 13.50 -15.49 5.76
CA TYR A 231 13.90 -14.23 6.39
C TYR A 231 15.31 -14.26 7.00
N ALA A 232 15.76 -15.44 7.45
CA ALA A 232 17.06 -15.64 8.06
C ALA A 232 18.23 -15.69 7.05
N LYS A 233 17.93 -15.89 5.76
CA LYS A 233 18.92 -15.79 4.66
C LYS A 233 19.38 -14.34 4.47
#